data_AF-A0AA38PV95-F1
#
_entry.id   AF-A0AA38PV95-F1
#
_cell.length_a   1.000
_cell.length_b   1.000
_cell.length_c   1.000
_cell.angle_alpha   90.00
_cell.angle_beta   90.00
_cell.angle_gamma   90.00
#
_symmetry.space_group_name_H-M   'P 1'
#
loop_
_entity.id
_entity.type
_entity.pdbx_description
1 polymer ?
#
loop_
_entity_poly.entity_id
_entity_poly.type
_entity_poly.pdbx_seq_one_letter_code
_entity_poly.pdbx_strand_id
1 'polypeptide(L)'
;MSSTDVRNSRSTAGRHHINKHRTTGNMTVYEAVDFPVTSATATVASNGDVTVTLTASRTIHIESDVCSGDDCAMIVFDQSLDYSNIQTYLDGFNIQNVLQMASGTVTSIHNGVAALKDGYSYPFAVNITSLNNDGSMCESPSTQVYDYSSQSHRDIRGSVEAERQIAGGFFEESSAGNTGNGTSNNTFSYVDTVGNTFSRTVRAALNNITFDAISGSLANTQETLVSQGSQRAKFARVRMPVGRTVGV
;
A
#
# COMPACT_ATOMS: atom_id res chain seq x y z
N MET A 1 19.07 -38.20 65.86
CA MET A 1 19.44 -38.41 64.44
C MET A 1 18.16 -38.35 63.63
N SER A 2 17.76 -37.14 63.24
CA SER A 2 17.79 -36.64 61.85
C SER A 2 16.61 -37.19 61.01
N SER A 3 15.53 -36.42 60.97
CA SER A 3 14.55 -36.47 59.89
C SER A 3 14.52 -35.08 59.25
N THR A 4 15.00 -35.00 58.02
CA THR A 4 15.11 -33.79 57.22
C THR A 4 13.77 -33.58 56.51
N ASP A 5 13.01 -32.57 56.91
CA ASP A 5 11.76 -32.20 56.27
C ASP A 5 12.04 -31.17 55.16
N VAL A 6 11.90 -31.60 53.91
CA VAL A 6 12.17 -30.81 52.71
C VAL A 6 10.97 -29.91 52.45
N ARG A 7 11.07 -28.63 52.82
CA ARG A 7 10.12 -27.60 52.39
C ARG A 7 10.27 -27.35 50.90
N ASN A 8 9.34 -27.90 50.13
CA ASN A 8 9.16 -27.61 48.72
C ASN A 8 8.46 -26.25 48.54
N SER A 9 9.22 -25.18 48.36
CA SER A 9 8.69 -23.86 48.03
C SER A 9 8.23 -23.82 46.56
N ARG A 10 6.93 -24.06 46.33
CA ARG A 10 6.32 -23.82 45.02
C ARG A 10 6.18 -22.32 44.80
N SER A 11 6.98 -21.83 43.84
CA SER A 11 6.82 -20.56 43.15
C SER A 11 5.40 -20.42 42.61
N THR A 12 4.66 -19.42 43.10
CA THR A 12 3.43 -18.93 42.49
C THR A 12 3.79 -18.06 41.30
N ALA A 13 4.01 -18.70 40.15
CA ALA A 13 4.07 -18.01 38.87
C ALA A 13 2.71 -17.35 38.56
N GLY A 14 2.79 -16.14 38.02
CA GLY A 14 1.71 -15.17 37.89
C GLY A 14 0.41 -15.74 37.31
N ARG A 15 -0.66 -15.55 38.09
CA ARG A 15 -2.03 -15.73 37.64
C ARG A 15 -2.34 -14.60 36.67
N HIS A 16 -2.25 -14.86 35.37
CA HIS A 16 -2.91 -14.01 34.37
C HIS A 16 -4.39 -13.97 34.75
N HIS A 17 -4.86 -12.81 35.23
CA HIS A 17 -6.28 -12.56 35.41
C HIS A 17 -6.91 -12.53 34.02
N ILE A 18 -7.45 -13.68 33.62
CA ILE A 18 -8.46 -13.74 32.57
C ILE A 18 -9.67 -12.99 33.16
N ASN A 19 -9.89 -11.75 32.74
CA ASN A 19 -11.10 -11.00 33.09
C ASN A 19 -12.29 -11.82 32.59
N LYS A 20 -13.01 -12.47 33.51
CA LYS A 20 -14.20 -13.29 33.23
C LYS A 20 -15.46 -12.45 33.00
N HIS A 21 -15.34 -11.13 33.06
CA HIS A 21 -16.46 -10.22 32.90
C HIS A 21 -16.69 -9.95 31.41
N ARG A 22 -17.96 -10.05 31.00
CA ARG A 22 -18.37 -9.73 29.63
C ARG A 22 -18.05 -8.27 29.34
N THR A 23 -17.32 -8.01 28.26
CA THR A 23 -17.19 -6.66 27.72
C THR A 23 -18.52 -6.26 27.10
N THR A 24 -19.04 -5.10 27.51
CA THR A 24 -20.28 -4.51 27.01
C THR A 24 -19.98 -3.09 26.54
N GLY A 25 -20.79 -2.57 25.61
CA GLY A 25 -20.65 -1.19 25.19
C GLY A 25 -21.97 -0.61 24.73
N ASN A 26 -22.06 0.71 24.81
CA ASN A 26 -23.18 1.50 24.33
C ASN A 26 -22.65 2.60 23.42
N MET A 27 -23.13 2.65 22.18
CA MET A 27 -22.78 3.70 21.23
C MET A 27 -23.59 4.94 21.57
N THR A 28 -22.90 6.02 21.92
CA THR A 28 -23.51 7.29 22.35
C THR A 28 -23.62 8.28 21.19
N VAL A 29 -22.68 8.21 20.25
CA VAL A 29 -22.65 9.01 19.02
C VAL A 29 -22.31 8.12 17.84
N TYR A 30 -23.03 8.31 16.74
CA TYR A 30 -22.75 7.69 15.44
C TYR A 30 -22.97 8.70 14.33
N GLU A 31 -21.86 9.21 13.79
CA GLU A 31 -21.84 10.18 12.71
C GLU A 31 -21.08 9.60 11.53
N ALA A 32 -21.83 8.97 10.63
CA ALA A 32 -21.29 8.47 9.37
C ALA A 32 -22.28 8.78 8.26
N VAL A 33 -21.76 9.26 7.13
CA VAL A 33 -22.54 9.23 5.90
C VAL A 33 -22.62 7.79 5.39
N ASP A 34 -23.81 7.38 4.94
CA ASP A 34 -24.05 6.03 4.40
C ASP A 34 -23.12 5.71 3.22
N PHE A 35 -22.86 6.74 2.39
CA PHE A 35 -22.02 6.66 1.21
C PHE A 35 -20.99 7.79 1.17
N PRO A 36 -19.83 7.58 0.52
CA PRO A 36 -18.87 8.65 0.30
C PRO A 36 -19.49 9.80 -0.51
N VAL A 37 -19.06 11.02 -0.21
CA VAL A 37 -19.37 12.21 -1.01
C VAL A 37 -18.50 12.15 -2.26
N THR A 38 -19.14 12.09 -3.44
CA THR A 38 -18.43 11.94 -4.70
C THR A 38 -18.70 13.09 -5.65
N SER A 39 -17.72 13.41 -6.51
CA SER A 39 -17.86 14.35 -7.61
C SER A 39 -17.13 13.80 -8.82
N ALA A 40 -17.77 13.89 -9.99
CA ALA A 40 -17.17 13.52 -11.26
C ALA A 40 -17.40 14.66 -12.25
N THR A 41 -16.32 15.16 -12.83
CA THR A 41 -16.37 16.23 -13.82
C THR A 41 -15.53 15.85 -15.03
N ALA A 42 -15.94 16.33 -16.20
CA ALA A 42 -15.17 16.24 -17.41
C ALA A 42 -15.16 17.61 -18.07
N THR A 43 -14.00 18.03 -18.55
CA THR A 43 -13.82 19.29 -19.27
C THR A 43 -13.17 19.00 -20.62
N VAL A 44 -13.61 19.72 -21.64
CA VAL A 44 -13.04 19.66 -22.99
C VAL A 44 -12.55 21.06 -23.32
N ALA A 45 -11.25 21.20 -23.54
CA ALA A 45 -10.64 22.47 -23.91
C ALA A 45 -10.91 22.79 -25.39
N SER A 46 -10.67 24.04 -25.81
CA SER A 46 -10.93 24.49 -27.19
C SER A 46 -10.09 23.76 -28.24
N ASN A 47 -8.97 23.17 -27.84
CA ASN A 47 -8.10 22.35 -28.68
C ASN A 47 -8.51 20.86 -28.73
N GLY A 48 -9.58 20.47 -28.02
CA GLY A 48 -10.07 19.09 -27.96
C GLY A 48 -9.50 18.24 -26.83
N ASP A 49 -8.55 18.76 -26.04
CA ASP A 49 -8.01 18.04 -24.88
C ASP A 49 -9.09 17.79 -23.84
N VAL A 50 -9.06 16.60 -23.23
CA VAL A 50 -10.06 16.17 -22.26
C VAL A 50 -9.42 15.97 -20.89
N THR A 51 -10.00 16.57 -19.86
CA THR A 51 -9.64 16.29 -18.46
C THR A 51 -10.85 15.74 -17.72
N VAL A 52 -10.70 14.54 -17.15
CA VAL A 52 -11.68 13.90 -16.29
C VAL A 52 -11.15 13.96 -14.85
N THR A 53 -11.97 14.41 -13.92
CA THR A 53 -11.64 14.47 -12.49
C THR A 53 -12.72 13.78 -11.68
N LEU A 54 -12.33 12.79 -10.90
CA LEU A 54 -13.16 12.07 -9.94
C LEU A 54 -12.59 12.31 -8.54
N THR A 55 -13.44 12.69 -7.60
CA THR A 55 -13.09 12.78 -6.18
C THR A 55 -14.09 12.02 -5.33
N ALA A 56 -13.64 11.42 -4.23
CA ALA A 56 -14.50 10.82 -3.23
C ALA A 56 -13.94 11.07 -1.83
N SER A 57 -14.79 11.38 -0.85
CA SER A 57 -14.38 11.48 0.55
C SER A 57 -15.42 10.85 1.48
N ARG A 58 -14.96 10.35 2.63
CA ARG A 58 -15.83 9.81 3.68
C ARG A 58 -15.22 10.02 5.04
N THR A 59 -16.04 10.47 5.98
CA THR A 59 -15.70 10.51 7.40
C THR A 59 -16.64 9.61 8.20
N ILE A 60 -16.11 9.05 9.28
CA ILE A 60 -16.85 8.30 10.29
C ILE A 60 -16.38 8.80 11.64
N HIS A 61 -17.31 9.15 12.52
CA HIS A 61 -17.07 9.51 13.90
C HIS A 61 -18.02 8.70 14.79
N ILE A 62 -17.47 8.03 15.81
CA ILE A 62 -18.22 7.18 16.72
C ILE A 62 -17.72 7.44 18.13
N GLU A 63 -18.66 7.67 19.05
CA GLU A 63 -18.39 7.65 20.49
C GLU A 63 -19.10 6.49 21.14
N SER A 64 -18.44 5.84 22.10
CA SER A 64 -19.02 4.72 22.82
C SER A 64 -18.48 4.62 24.24
N ASP A 65 -19.35 4.27 25.18
CA ASP A 65 -18.93 3.82 26.50
C ASP A 65 -18.74 2.30 26.46
N VAL A 66 -17.54 1.82 26.76
CA VAL A 66 -17.20 0.39 26.76
C VAL A 66 -16.71 -0.02 28.14
N CYS A 67 -17.38 -1.01 28.74
CA CYS A 67 -17.07 -1.52 30.07
C CYS A 67 -16.68 -3.00 30.05
N SER A 68 -15.64 -3.37 30.78
CA SER A 68 -15.24 -4.75 31.05
C SER A 68 -15.20 -4.98 32.56
N GLY A 69 -16.27 -5.53 33.13
CA GLY A 69 -16.45 -5.52 34.59
C GLY A 69 -16.75 -4.10 35.09
N ASP A 70 -16.02 -3.65 36.09
CA ASP A 70 -16.15 -2.29 36.66
C ASP A 70 -15.28 -1.26 35.92
N ASP A 71 -14.41 -1.70 35.03
CA ASP A 71 -13.53 -0.82 34.24
C ASP A 71 -14.28 -0.33 33.00
N CYS A 72 -14.62 0.96 32.97
CA CYS A 72 -15.26 1.63 31.83
C CYS A 72 -14.30 2.60 31.14
N ALA A 73 -14.43 2.70 29.82
CA ALA A 73 -13.72 3.66 29.01
C ALA A 73 -14.65 4.32 28.00
N MET A 74 -14.52 5.65 27.88
CA MET A 74 -15.06 6.40 26.76
C MET A 74 -14.13 6.21 25.57
N ILE A 75 -14.69 5.71 24.48
CA ILE A 75 -13.97 5.43 23.23
C ILE A 75 -14.45 6.42 22.19
N VAL A 76 -13.51 7.12 21.57
CA VAL A 76 -13.76 7.97 20.39
C VAL A 76 -13.00 7.38 19.22
N PHE A 77 -13.73 7.04 18.16
CA PHE A 77 -13.20 6.51 16.92
C PHE A 77 -13.46 7.48 15.78
N ASP A 78 -12.40 7.83 15.05
CA ASP A 78 -12.49 8.65 13.85
C ASP A 78 -11.83 7.95 12.67
N GLN A 79 -12.45 8.07 11.50
CA GLN A 79 -11.86 7.70 10.22
C GLN A 79 -12.11 8.80 9.20
N SER A 80 -11.09 9.16 8.43
CA SER A 80 -11.19 10.04 7.28
C SER A 80 -10.52 9.36 6.08
N LEU A 81 -11.23 9.29 4.96
CA LEU A 81 -10.76 8.69 3.71
C LEU A 81 -10.96 9.68 2.57
N ASP A 82 -9.95 9.82 1.73
CA ASP A 82 -9.96 10.71 0.57
C ASP A 82 -9.40 9.99 -0.65
N TYR A 83 -10.02 10.26 -1.80
CA TYR A 83 -9.64 9.72 -3.10
C TYR A 83 -9.77 10.80 -4.17
N SER A 84 -8.80 10.85 -5.08
CA SER A 84 -8.84 11.64 -6.31
C SER A 84 -8.26 10.85 -7.46
N ASN A 85 -8.85 10.99 -8.65
CA ASN A 85 -8.34 10.47 -9.89
C ASN A 85 -8.52 11.52 -10.97
N ILE A 86 -7.41 11.99 -11.52
CA ILE A 86 -7.36 12.96 -12.61
C ILE A 86 -6.79 12.23 -13.82
N GLN A 87 -7.55 12.21 -14.91
CA GLN A 87 -7.12 11.65 -16.18
C GLN A 87 -7.11 12.77 -17.22
N THR A 88 -5.99 12.95 -17.91
CA THR A 88 -5.87 13.93 -18.99
C THR A 88 -5.56 13.21 -20.29
N TYR A 89 -6.33 13.50 -21.32
CA TYR A 89 -6.12 13.06 -22.69
C TYR A 89 -5.77 14.28 -23.52
N LEU A 90 -4.53 14.34 -23.96
CA LEU A 90 -3.95 15.51 -24.61
C LEU A 90 -3.50 15.13 -26.02
N ASP A 91 -3.35 16.15 -26.88
CA ASP A 91 -2.78 16.03 -28.21
C ASP A 91 -3.47 14.94 -29.05
N GLY A 92 -4.78 15.07 -29.24
CA GLY A 92 -5.55 14.09 -30.02
C GLY A 92 -5.50 12.67 -29.45
N PHE A 93 -5.40 12.53 -28.12
CA PHE A 93 -5.28 11.26 -27.38
C PHE A 93 -3.91 10.58 -27.46
N ASN A 94 -2.89 11.23 -28.04
CA ASN A 94 -1.52 10.71 -28.09
C ASN A 94 -0.85 10.71 -26.72
N ILE A 95 -1.26 11.60 -25.81
CA ILE A 95 -0.75 11.66 -24.45
C ILE A 95 -1.89 11.38 -23.47
N GLN A 96 -1.69 10.42 -22.58
CA GLN A 96 -2.66 10.02 -21.56
C GLN A 96 -1.96 10.00 -20.21
N ASN A 97 -2.37 10.90 -19.31
CA ASN A 97 -1.83 10.92 -17.96
C ASN A 97 -2.93 10.53 -16.98
N VAL A 98 -2.57 9.73 -15.99
CA VAL A 98 -3.40 9.36 -14.86
C VAL A 98 -2.66 9.76 -13.60
N LEU A 99 -3.27 10.58 -12.76
CA LEU A 99 -2.82 10.86 -11.40
C LEU A 99 -3.93 10.43 -10.45
N GLN A 100 -3.65 9.40 -9.66
CA GLN A 100 -4.52 8.92 -8.61
C GLN A 100 -3.88 9.20 -7.25
N MET A 101 -4.70 9.66 -6.32
CA MET A 101 -4.34 9.87 -4.92
C MET A 101 -5.36 9.14 -4.06
N ALA A 102 -4.89 8.31 -3.14
CA ALA A 102 -5.72 7.78 -2.07
C ALA A 102 -5.01 8.04 -0.73
N SER A 103 -5.74 8.53 0.26
CA SER A 103 -5.19 8.79 1.59
C SER A 103 -6.24 8.58 2.65
N GLY A 104 -5.79 8.37 3.88
CA GLY A 104 -6.71 8.30 4.99
C GLY A 104 -6.02 8.24 6.34
N THR A 105 -6.82 8.47 7.37
CA THR A 105 -6.42 8.39 8.77
C THR A 105 -7.45 7.62 9.56
N VAL A 106 -6.99 6.87 10.56
CA VAL A 106 -7.84 6.18 11.54
C VAL A 106 -7.29 6.49 12.93
N THR A 107 -8.14 6.92 13.85
CA THR A 107 -7.78 7.13 15.25
C THR A 107 -8.78 6.46 16.18
N SER A 108 -8.27 5.89 17.27
CA SER A 108 -9.08 5.44 18.40
C SER A 108 -8.49 6.01 19.69
N ILE A 109 -9.29 6.71 20.47
CA ILE A 109 -8.90 7.36 21.73
C ILE A 109 -9.72 6.74 22.85
N HIS A 110 -9.05 6.21 23.88
CA HIS A 110 -9.66 5.57 25.03
C HIS A 110 -9.39 6.45 26.26
N ASN A 111 -10.43 7.00 26.89
CA ASN A 111 -10.32 7.92 28.04
C ASN A 111 -9.35 9.09 27.79
N GLY A 112 -9.38 9.66 26.58
CA GLY A 112 -8.49 10.75 26.18
C GLY A 112 -7.06 10.34 25.79
N VAL A 113 -6.71 9.05 25.86
CA VAL A 113 -5.40 8.53 25.46
C VAL A 113 -5.51 7.82 24.12
N ALA A 114 -4.68 8.19 23.14
CA ALA A 114 -4.65 7.51 21.85
C ALA A 114 -4.28 6.03 22.02
N ALA A 115 -5.20 5.15 21.61
CA ALA A 115 -5.01 3.71 21.58
C ALA A 115 -4.56 3.24 20.20
N LEU A 116 -5.04 3.90 19.13
CA LEU A 116 -4.65 3.67 17.75
C LEU A 116 -4.54 5.01 17.01
N LYS A 117 -3.53 5.15 16.19
CA LYS A 117 -3.41 6.23 15.20
C LYS A 117 -2.68 5.71 13.98
N ASP A 118 -3.42 5.54 12.90
CA ASP A 118 -2.91 5.11 11.62
C ASP A 118 -3.14 6.19 10.56
N GLY A 119 -2.22 6.24 9.60
CA GLY A 119 -2.33 7.10 8.43
C GLY A 119 -1.67 6.45 7.23
N TYR A 120 -2.29 6.59 6.06
CA TYR A 120 -1.74 6.09 4.80
C TYR A 120 -1.87 7.10 3.67
N SER A 121 -0.98 6.98 2.69
CA SER A 121 -1.00 7.71 1.43
C SER A 121 -0.53 6.79 0.31
N TYR A 122 -1.27 6.76 -0.79
CA TYR A 122 -1.00 5.93 -1.96
C TYR A 122 -1.17 6.75 -3.26
N PRO A 123 -0.21 7.62 -3.59
CA PRO A 123 -0.18 8.27 -4.89
C PRO A 123 0.28 7.28 -5.98
N PHE A 124 -0.40 7.35 -7.12
CA PHE A 124 -0.10 6.56 -8.30
C PHE A 124 -0.19 7.46 -9.54
N ALA A 125 0.84 7.43 -10.36
CA ALA A 125 0.91 8.18 -11.60
C ALA A 125 1.33 7.27 -12.75
N VAL A 126 0.67 7.42 -13.89
CA VAL A 126 1.05 6.78 -15.17
C VAL A 126 0.91 7.82 -16.25
N ASN A 127 1.93 7.93 -17.10
CA ASN A 127 1.82 8.68 -18.34
C ASN A 127 2.04 7.70 -19.48
N ILE A 128 1.25 7.80 -20.54
CA ILE A 128 1.40 7.03 -21.77
C ILE A 128 1.51 8.05 -22.90
N THR A 129 2.58 7.97 -23.66
CA THR A 129 2.81 8.85 -24.82
C THR A 129 3.01 7.99 -26.04
N SER A 130 2.20 8.22 -27.08
CA SER A 130 2.45 7.67 -28.40
C SER A 130 3.64 8.39 -29.04
N LEU A 131 4.54 7.62 -29.63
CA LEU A 131 5.80 8.10 -30.21
C LEU A 131 5.72 8.22 -31.74
N ASN A 132 4.59 7.84 -32.34
CA ASN A 132 4.36 7.89 -33.77
C ASN A 132 2.87 8.07 -34.13
N ASN A 133 2.61 8.52 -35.35
CA ASN A 133 1.27 8.95 -35.75
C ASN A 133 0.22 7.83 -35.83
N ASP A 134 0.66 6.57 -35.98
CA ASP A 134 -0.24 5.43 -36.07
C ASP A 134 -0.50 4.76 -34.71
N GLY A 135 0.13 5.24 -33.64
CA GLY A 135 -0.05 4.69 -32.29
C GLY A 135 0.71 3.39 -32.04
N SER A 136 1.48 2.88 -32.99
CA SER A 136 2.16 1.58 -32.85
C SER A 136 3.35 1.60 -31.90
N MET A 137 3.87 2.79 -31.55
CA MET A 137 4.97 2.97 -30.60
C MET A 137 4.50 3.81 -29.42
N CYS A 138 4.83 3.38 -28.20
CA CYS A 138 4.53 4.16 -26.99
C CYS A 138 5.61 4.04 -25.92
N GLU A 139 5.70 5.08 -25.08
CA GLU A 139 6.37 5.02 -23.79
C GLU A 139 5.36 5.12 -22.65
N SER A 140 5.65 4.45 -21.53
CA SER A 140 4.75 4.43 -20.38
C SER A 140 5.50 4.50 -19.04
N PRO A 141 6.04 5.66 -18.63
CA PRO A 141 6.55 5.83 -17.27
C PRO A 141 5.41 5.79 -16.24
N SER A 142 5.69 5.15 -15.11
CA SER A 142 4.79 5.09 -13.96
C SER A 142 5.55 5.29 -12.65
N THR A 143 4.85 5.84 -11.67
CA THR A 143 5.34 5.98 -10.30
C THR A 143 4.24 5.59 -9.34
N GLN A 144 4.59 4.77 -8.36
CA GLN A 144 3.73 4.38 -7.26
C GLN A 144 4.48 4.66 -5.97
N VAL A 145 3.83 5.31 -5.01
CA VAL A 145 4.34 5.46 -3.64
C VAL A 145 3.30 4.91 -2.69
N TYR A 146 3.75 4.29 -1.61
CA TYR A 146 2.92 3.90 -0.49
C TYR A 146 3.62 4.33 0.78
N ASP A 147 3.01 5.24 1.52
CA ASP A 147 3.46 5.63 2.84
C ASP A 147 2.42 5.19 3.86
N TYR A 148 2.88 4.54 4.92
CA TYR A 148 2.04 4.09 6.03
C TYR A 148 2.70 4.41 7.36
N SER A 149 1.91 4.87 8.30
CA SER A 149 2.34 5.12 9.67
C SER A 149 1.30 4.57 10.62
N SER A 150 1.76 3.89 11.66
CA SER A 150 0.92 3.35 12.72
C SER A 150 1.51 3.66 14.09
N GLN A 151 0.62 3.96 15.03
CA GLN A 151 0.92 4.08 16.44
C GLN A 151 -0.16 3.33 17.20
N SER A 152 0.26 2.39 18.03
CA SER A 152 -0.65 1.63 18.89
C SER A 152 -0.21 1.75 20.34
N HIS A 153 -1.19 1.79 21.24
CA HIS A 153 -0.97 1.62 22.67
C HIS A 153 -1.08 0.13 23.04
N ARG A 154 -0.07 -0.38 23.74
CA ARG A 154 0.14 -1.79 24.14
C ARG A 154 0.30 -2.82 23.00
N ASP A 155 1.27 -3.70 23.20
CA ASP A 155 1.61 -4.97 22.53
C ASP A 155 1.76 -5.00 20.99
N ILE A 156 1.26 -4.00 20.26
CA ILE A 156 1.52 -3.79 18.84
C ILE A 156 2.53 -2.65 18.72
N ARG A 157 3.66 -2.91 18.06
CA ARG A 157 4.67 -1.89 17.80
C ARG A 157 4.18 -0.99 16.69
N GLY A 158 4.28 0.32 16.90
CA GLY A 158 4.07 1.27 15.81
C GLY A 158 5.17 1.12 14.76
N SER A 159 4.85 1.42 13.52
CA SER A 159 5.78 1.39 12.40
C SER A 159 5.57 2.59 11.47
N VAL A 160 6.63 2.93 10.74
CA VAL A 160 6.56 3.73 9.53
C VAL A 160 7.11 2.90 8.39
N GLU A 161 6.33 2.79 7.33
CA GLU A 161 6.63 2.05 6.12
C GLU A 161 6.56 3.03 4.94
N ALA A 162 7.55 2.96 4.06
CA ALA A 162 7.53 3.71 2.82
C ALA A 162 8.04 2.82 1.68
N GLU A 163 7.22 2.70 0.64
CA GLU A 163 7.53 2.02 -0.61
C GLU A 163 7.43 3.01 -1.76
N ARG A 164 8.38 2.92 -2.69
CA ARG A 164 8.33 3.69 -3.94
C ARG A 164 8.80 2.84 -5.09
N GLN A 165 7.97 2.72 -6.11
CA GLN A 165 8.28 2.08 -7.37
C GLN A 165 8.26 3.12 -8.48
N ILE A 166 9.37 3.24 -9.21
CA ILE A 166 9.37 3.92 -10.51
C ILE A 166 9.56 2.83 -11.54
N ALA A 167 8.67 2.78 -12.53
CA ALA A 167 8.84 1.94 -13.69
C ALA A 167 8.70 2.77 -14.96
N GLY A 168 9.23 2.25 -16.05
CA GLY A 168 9.07 2.87 -17.36
C GLY A 168 9.54 1.93 -18.43
N GLY A 169 9.00 2.09 -19.62
CA GLY A 169 9.31 1.23 -20.72
C GLY A 169 8.81 1.78 -22.04
N PHE A 170 9.32 1.18 -23.09
CA PHE A 170 8.94 1.40 -24.46
C PHE A 170 8.30 0.13 -25.02
N PHE A 171 7.32 0.31 -25.90
CA PHE A 171 6.70 -0.79 -26.63
C PHE A 171 6.46 -0.39 -28.09
N GLU A 172 6.69 -1.33 -29.00
CA GLU A 172 6.46 -1.19 -30.44
C GLU A 172 5.69 -2.41 -30.96
N GLU A 173 4.59 -2.13 -31.63
CA GLU A 173 3.83 -3.10 -32.42
C GLU A 173 4.34 -3.12 -33.86
N SER A 174 4.61 -4.32 -34.38
CA SER A 174 5.06 -4.49 -35.75
C SER A 174 4.55 -5.81 -36.32
N SER A 175 4.30 -5.84 -37.63
CA SER A 175 3.90 -7.06 -38.34
C SER A 175 4.98 -8.15 -38.29
N ALA A 176 6.25 -7.77 -38.10
CA ALA A 176 7.37 -8.70 -37.93
C ALA A 176 7.51 -9.24 -36.50
N GLY A 177 6.72 -8.72 -35.56
CA GLY A 177 6.75 -9.07 -34.14
C GLY A 177 6.95 -7.84 -33.25
N ASN A 178 6.33 -7.89 -32.07
CA ASN A 178 6.37 -6.77 -31.13
C ASN A 178 7.70 -6.74 -30.38
N THR A 179 8.18 -5.53 -30.08
CA THR A 179 9.38 -5.33 -29.28
C THR A 179 9.12 -4.34 -28.15
N GLY A 180 9.96 -4.36 -27.13
CA GLY A 180 9.84 -3.45 -26.01
C GLY A 180 10.94 -3.64 -25.00
N ASN A 181 11.07 -2.68 -24.11
CA ASN A 181 11.96 -2.75 -22.96
C ASN A 181 11.27 -2.17 -21.72
N GLY A 182 11.79 -2.52 -20.56
CA GLY A 182 11.30 -2.03 -19.29
C GLY A 182 12.45 -1.85 -18.32
N THR A 183 12.30 -0.84 -17.47
CA THR A 183 13.17 -0.59 -16.32
C THR A 183 12.30 -0.37 -15.09
N SER A 184 12.82 -0.78 -13.93
CA SER A 184 12.21 -0.46 -12.65
C SER A 184 13.26 -0.12 -11.60
N ASN A 185 12.87 0.75 -10.68
CA ASN A 185 13.64 1.12 -9.50
C ASN A 185 12.68 1.16 -8.31
N ASN A 186 12.81 0.15 -7.45
CA ASN A 186 11.93 -0.08 -6.32
C ASN A 186 12.70 0.13 -5.04
N THR A 187 12.19 0.97 -4.15
CA THR A 187 12.74 1.22 -2.81
C THR A 187 11.68 0.89 -1.78
N PHE A 188 12.07 0.16 -0.74
CA PHE A 188 11.25 -0.09 0.44
C PHE A 188 12.04 0.32 1.69
N SER A 189 11.35 0.87 2.68
CA SER A 189 11.91 1.20 3.98
C SER A 189 10.89 0.99 5.10
N TYR A 190 11.41 0.61 6.26
CA TYR A 190 10.65 0.31 7.48
C TYR A 190 11.43 0.82 8.69
N VAL A 191 10.72 1.41 9.64
CA VAL A 191 11.23 1.68 10.99
C VAL A 191 10.13 1.44 12.03
N ASP A 192 10.46 0.78 13.13
CA ASP A 192 9.52 0.57 14.25
C ASP A 192 9.80 1.48 15.44
N THR A 193 8.85 1.55 16.38
CA THR A 193 8.94 2.40 17.59
C THR A 193 10.07 2.02 18.54
N VAL A 194 10.70 0.85 18.38
CA VAL A 194 11.87 0.43 19.19
C VAL A 194 13.18 0.56 18.42
N GLY A 195 13.16 1.15 17.22
CA GLY A 195 14.32 1.46 16.40
C GLY A 195 14.78 0.34 15.47
N ASN A 196 13.99 -0.71 15.28
CA ASN A 196 14.31 -1.70 14.24
C ASN A 196 14.11 -1.09 12.86
N THR A 197 15.03 -1.37 11.94
CA THR A 197 15.03 -0.79 10.60
C THR A 197 15.21 -1.86 9.53
N PHE A 198 14.60 -1.63 8.38
CA PHE A 198 14.87 -2.40 7.16
C PHE A 198 14.79 -1.45 5.96
N SER A 199 15.67 -1.63 4.99
CA SER A 199 15.59 -0.94 3.71
C SER A 199 16.11 -1.85 2.61
N ARG A 200 15.43 -1.84 1.46
CA ARG A 200 15.90 -2.52 0.25
C ARG A 200 15.69 -1.63 -0.97
N THR A 201 16.68 -1.61 -1.86
CA THR A 201 16.57 -0.98 -3.18
C THR A 201 16.89 -2.03 -4.24
N VAL A 202 15.97 -2.23 -5.18
CA VAL A 202 16.13 -3.16 -6.31
C VAL A 202 15.95 -2.40 -7.61
N ARG A 203 16.88 -2.56 -8.54
CA ARG A 203 16.74 -2.05 -9.91
C ARG A 203 16.76 -3.20 -10.90
N ALA A 204 15.83 -3.18 -11.85
CA ALA A 204 15.80 -4.14 -12.94
C ALA A 204 15.82 -3.43 -14.29
N ALA A 205 16.54 -4.01 -15.24
CA ALA A 205 16.57 -3.60 -16.64
C ALA A 205 16.89 -4.81 -17.50
N LEU A 206 16.36 -4.85 -18.73
CA LEU A 206 16.66 -5.93 -19.70
C LEU A 206 16.42 -7.34 -19.14
N ASN A 207 15.34 -7.51 -18.36
CA ASN A 207 15.00 -8.77 -17.69
C ASN A 207 16.06 -9.26 -16.68
N ASN A 208 16.89 -8.37 -16.16
CA ASN A 208 17.91 -8.69 -15.17
C ASN A 208 17.86 -7.73 -13.97
N ILE A 209 18.18 -8.23 -12.77
CA ILE A 209 18.43 -7.38 -11.61
C ILE A 209 19.82 -6.76 -11.78
N THR A 210 19.86 -5.45 -11.88
CA THR A 210 21.11 -4.68 -12.09
C THR A 210 21.68 -4.12 -10.80
N PHE A 211 20.84 -4.01 -9.76
CA PHE A 211 21.23 -3.53 -8.45
C PHE A 211 20.28 -4.12 -7.39
N ASP A 212 20.85 -4.59 -6.29
CA ASP A 212 20.11 -5.02 -5.11
C ASP A 212 20.93 -4.66 -3.86
N ALA A 213 20.40 -3.77 -3.04
CA ALA A 213 21.04 -3.35 -1.80
C ALA A 213 20.04 -3.47 -0.66
N ILE A 214 20.45 -4.16 0.40
CA ILE A 214 19.66 -4.39 1.61
C ILE A 214 20.44 -3.80 2.80
N SER A 215 19.74 -3.13 3.71
CA SER A 215 20.33 -2.55 4.93
C SER A 215 19.32 -2.47 6.07
N GLY A 216 19.78 -2.13 7.27
CA GLY A 216 18.96 -1.99 8.49
C GLY A 216 19.22 -3.10 9.51
N SER A 217 18.70 -2.94 10.72
CA SER A 217 18.88 -3.90 11.81
C SER A 217 18.17 -5.24 11.60
N LEU A 218 17.16 -5.26 10.72
CA LEU A 218 16.40 -6.46 10.33
C LEU A 218 16.92 -7.09 9.03
N ALA A 219 17.95 -6.50 8.41
CA ALA A 219 18.58 -7.08 7.23
C ALA A 219 19.43 -8.30 7.66
N ASN A 220 18.88 -9.51 7.53
CA ASN A 220 19.70 -10.71 7.69
C ASN A 220 20.71 -10.79 6.53
N THR A 221 22.00 -10.83 6.89
CA THR A 221 23.15 -10.75 5.97
C THR A 221 23.43 -12.04 5.20
N GLN A 222 22.42 -12.79 4.76
CA GLN A 222 22.67 -14.05 4.07
C GLN A 222 21.53 -14.47 3.13
N GLU A 223 21.53 -13.93 1.92
CA GLU A 223 21.29 -14.74 0.72
C GLU A 223 22.29 -14.31 -0.36
N THR A 224 23.29 -15.14 -0.59
CA THR A 224 24.17 -15.02 -1.75
C THR A 224 23.29 -15.10 -3.00
N LEU A 225 23.31 -14.08 -3.84
CA LEU A 225 22.66 -14.09 -5.16
C LEU A 225 23.13 -15.32 -5.93
N VAL A 226 22.32 -16.38 -5.96
CA VAL A 226 22.49 -17.42 -6.96
C VAL A 226 22.05 -16.77 -8.26
N SER A 227 23.04 -16.33 -9.05
CA SER A 227 22.85 -16.05 -10.48
C SER A 227 22.25 -17.29 -11.12
N GLN A 228 20.92 -17.38 -11.16
CA GLN A 228 20.26 -18.30 -12.08
C GLN A 228 20.56 -17.75 -13.46
N GLY A 229 21.53 -18.38 -14.13
CA GLY A 229 21.88 -18.06 -15.51
C GLY A 229 20.60 -17.95 -16.34
N SER A 230 20.52 -16.92 -17.18
CA SER A 230 19.33 -16.57 -17.93
C SER A 230 18.75 -17.79 -18.64
N GLN A 231 17.74 -18.44 -18.04
CA GLN A 231 16.84 -19.24 -18.83
C GLN A 231 16.04 -18.23 -19.61
N ARG A 232 16.41 -18.07 -20.88
CA ARG A 232 15.66 -17.30 -21.86
C ARG A 232 14.22 -17.79 -21.77
N ALA A 233 13.36 -16.98 -21.13
CA ALA A 233 11.96 -17.33 -20.98
C ALA A 233 11.43 -17.58 -22.39
N LYS A 234 11.09 -18.82 -22.70
CA LYS A 234 10.30 -19.12 -23.89
C LYS A 234 8.93 -18.54 -23.59
N PHE A 235 8.70 -17.29 -24.00
CA PHE A 235 7.38 -16.70 -23.96
C PHE A 235 6.42 -17.69 -24.64
N ALA A 236 5.41 -18.15 -23.90
CA ALA A 236 4.32 -18.88 -24.51
C ALA A 236 3.72 -17.99 -25.60
N ARG A 237 3.36 -18.58 -26.74
CA ARG A 237 2.64 -17.84 -27.79
C ARG A 237 1.44 -17.14 -27.15
N VAL A 238 1.31 -15.84 -27.40
CA VAL A 238 0.18 -15.02 -26.95
C VAL A 238 -1.11 -15.74 -27.33
N ARG A 239 -1.90 -16.16 -26.34
CA ARG A 239 -3.20 -16.76 -26.57
C ARG A 239 -4.22 -15.63 -26.66
N MET A 240 -4.48 -15.17 -27.89
CA MET A 240 -5.53 -14.18 -28.14
C MET A 240 -6.89 -14.78 -27.77
N PRO A 241 -7.80 -14.00 -27.14
CA PRO A 241 -9.19 -14.39 -26.99
C PRO A 241 -9.80 -14.65 -28.38
N VAL A 242 -10.55 -15.75 -28.51
CA VAL A 242 -11.39 -16.06 -29.69
C VAL A 242 -10.62 -16.38 -31.00
N GLY A 243 -9.48 -17.06 -30.91
CA GLY A 243 -8.95 -17.85 -32.05
C GLY A 243 -8.55 -17.05 -33.29
N ARG A 244 -8.20 -15.76 -33.16
CA ARG A 244 -7.62 -15.00 -34.28
C ARG A 244 -6.19 -15.45 -34.57
N THR A 245 -6.00 -16.11 -35.71
CA THR A 245 -4.71 -16.28 -36.37
C THR A 245 -4.37 -15.02 -37.15
N VAL A 246 -3.18 -14.44 -36.93
CA VAL A 246 -2.62 -13.41 -37.82
C VAL A 246 -2.11 -14.11 -39.08
N GLY A 247 -2.37 -13.47 -40.23
CA GLY A 247 -2.12 -13.96 -41.58
C GLY A 247 -0.65 -14.20 -41.93
N VAL A 248 -0.51 -14.87 -43.07
CA VAL A 248 0.64 -15.53 -43.72
C VAL A 248 1.99 -14.84 -43.57
#